data_AF-A0A0N1IN06-F1
#
_entry.id   AF-A0A0N1IN06-F1
#
_cell.length_a   1.000
_cell.length_b   1.000
_cell.length_c   1.000
_cell.angle_alpha   90.00
_cell.angle_beta   90.00
_cell.angle_gamma   90.00
#
_symmetry.space_group_name_H-M   'P 1'
#
loop_
_entity.id
_entity.type
_entity.pdbx_description
1 polymer ?
#
loop_
_entity_poly.entity_id
_entity_poly.type
_entity_poly.pdbx_seq_one_letter_code
_entity_poly.pdbx_strand_id
1 'polypeptide(L)'
;PRRTLVEQVGRVLGEEGPVPECVAVCGPAAALALQALAVPALVLAPPQVPDVRPLLQAIYARAVKQSAAAAAALRAHAELAARRPHDAPNMRFYIVPIGACTVSRYLAASDSTYAALFAADTWPAICDRAAEHSMPDIAEMSSRIARYLNSGGAVNNVPIGEAMVACRDRAGEDDSSQTFVPFIAEVRVGCGEGGPSSLELEEGGSPPARPSPPATPAPDVTPAQPPLLPHLPHLLHTPNLPPQELQLDYWLVPGRAAEGADGKVTVKATFRALVVTRHNAHLSITYLTKEKKQKIMRLGKKKEKSEPEVGRAQTVEGVARLICSAKGSHNAPLKVFIDGTEWNGVKFFQLSTQWQTHVKTFPVATCGAPLAPPET
;
A
#
# COMPACT_ATOMS: atom_id res chain seq x y z
N PRO A 1 -25.87 -21.78 5.93
CA PRO A 1 -25.92 -20.41 6.47
C PRO A 1 -24.52 -19.78 6.51
N ARG A 2 -24.29 -18.64 5.83
CA ARG A 2 -23.08 -17.85 6.05
C ARG A 2 -23.15 -17.30 7.48
N ARG A 3 -22.23 -17.71 8.35
CA ARG A 3 -22.13 -17.24 9.74
C ARG A 3 -21.87 -15.75 9.77
N THR A 4 -22.35 -15.06 10.80
CA THR A 4 -22.07 -13.63 10.95
C THR A 4 -20.60 -13.41 11.32
N LEU A 5 -20.03 -12.26 10.97
CA LEU A 5 -18.62 -11.95 11.28
C LEU A 5 -18.37 -11.95 12.81
N VAL A 6 -19.39 -11.60 13.60
CA VAL A 6 -19.34 -11.65 15.08
C VAL A 6 -19.17 -13.09 15.59
N GLU A 7 -19.92 -14.05 15.05
CA GLU A 7 -19.77 -15.47 15.41
C GLU A 7 -18.38 -16.02 15.01
N GLN A 8 -17.83 -15.55 13.89
CA GLN A 8 -16.49 -15.94 13.47
C GLN A 8 -15.42 -15.39 14.42
N VAL A 9 -15.56 -14.14 14.86
CA VAL A 9 -14.67 -13.52 15.85
C VAL A 9 -14.73 -14.26 17.18
N GLY A 10 -15.94 -14.56 17.69
CA GLY A 10 -16.11 -15.32 18.94
C GLY A 10 -15.41 -16.67 18.91
N ARG A 11 -15.49 -17.39 17.79
CA ARG A 11 -14.78 -18.67 17.60
C ARG A 11 -13.25 -18.51 17.57
N VAL A 12 -12.75 -17.48 16.90
CA VAL A 12 -11.31 -17.27 16.75
C VAL A 12 -10.66 -16.85 18.07
N LEU A 13 -11.36 -16.06 18.88
CA LEU A 13 -10.86 -15.59 20.18
C LEU A 13 -11.15 -16.54 21.34
N GLY A 14 -12.09 -17.48 21.14
CA GLY A 14 -12.67 -18.28 22.21
C GLY A 14 -13.74 -17.50 22.98
N GLU A 15 -14.86 -18.17 23.29
CA GLU A 15 -15.96 -17.56 24.05
C GLU A 15 -15.53 -17.39 25.52
N GLU A 16 -14.87 -18.41 26.10
CA GLU A 16 -14.37 -18.40 27.47
C GLU A 16 -12.87 -18.79 27.51
N GLY A 17 -12.06 -18.04 28.27
CA GLY A 17 -10.61 -18.29 28.41
C GLY A 17 -9.70 -17.12 27.97
N PRO A 18 -8.37 -17.31 28.10
CA PRO A 18 -7.38 -16.33 27.65
C PRO A 18 -7.40 -16.25 26.12
N VAL A 19 -7.33 -15.04 25.60
CA VAL A 19 -7.29 -14.80 24.15
C VAL A 19 -5.97 -15.31 23.56
N PRO A 20 -5.97 -15.86 22.33
CA PRO A 20 -4.74 -16.29 21.67
C PRO A 20 -3.67 -15.19 21.60
N GLU A 21 -2.40 -15.58 21.73
CA GLU A 21 -1.27 -14.64 21.66
C GLU A 21 -1.12 -13.96 20.30
N CYS A 22 -1.60 -14.63 19.25
CA CYS A 22 -1.65 -14.13 17.89
C CYS A 22 -2.95 -14.59 17.25
N VAL A 23 -3.62 -13.66 16.57
CA VAL A 23 -4.76 -13.93 15.70
C VAL A 23 -4.40 -13.43 14.32
N ALA A 24 -4.75 -14.18 13.29
CA ALA A 24 -4.52 -13.81 11.90
C ALA A 24 -5.82 -13.39 11.21
N VAL A 25 -5.69 -12.46 10.26
CA VAL A 25 -6.75 -12.10 9.33
C VAL A 25 -6.21 -12.28 7.93
N CYS A 26 -6.75 -13.25 7.17
CA CYS A 26 -6.14 -13.69 5.92
C CYS A 26 -7.16 -14.10 4.85
N GLY A 27 -6.72 -14.18 3.60
CA GLY A 27 -7.46 -14.88 2.55
C GLY A 27 -7.27 -16.40 2.63
N PRO A 28 -7.96 -17.18 1.77
CA PRO A 28 -7.88 -18.64 1.75
C PRO A 28 -6.45 -19.17 1.54
N ALA A 29 -5.66 -18.47 0.71
CA ALA A 29 -4.29 -18.86 0.34
C ALA A 29 -3.33 -19.02 1.53
N ALA A 30 -3.50 -18.21 2.59
CA ALA A 30 -2.64 -18.27 3.78
C ALA A 30 -3.27 -19.06 4.95
N ALA A 31 -4.54 -19.48 4.82
CA ALA A 31 -5.28 -20.10 5.92
C ALA A 31 -4.65 -21.41 6.38
N LEU A 32 -4.23 -22.27 5.44
CA LEU A 32 -3.61 -23.56 5.76
C LEU A 32 -2.22 -23.41 6.40
N ALA A 33 -1.42 -22.45 5.94
CA ALA A 33 -0.12 -22.16 6.55
C ALA A 33 -0.28 -21.67 8.00
N LEU A 34 -1.24 -20.78 8.26
CA LEU A 34 -1.55 -20.31 9.61
C LEU A 34 -2.13 -21.42 10.51
N GLN A 35 -2.96 -22.29 9.95
CA GLN A 35 -3.48 -23.47 10.65
C GLN A 35 -2.35 -24.42 11.06
N ALA A 36 -1.34 -24.63 10.21
CA ALA A 36 -0.17 -25.44 10.54
C ALA A 36 0.66 -24.86 11.71
N LEU A 37 0.56 -23.56 11.95
CA LEU A 37 1.17 -22.88 13.10
C LEU A 37 0.27 -22.82 14.34
N ALA A 38 -0.92 -23.43 14.29
CA ALA A 38 -1.95 -23.28 15.29
C ALA A 38 -2.33 -21.81 15.58
N VAL A 39 -2.17 -20.92 14.59
CA VAL A 39 -2.59 -19.51 14.70
C VAL A 39 -4.07 -19.41 14.31
N PRO A 40 -4.97 -19.01 15.22
CA PRO A 40 -6.38 -18.82 14.90
C PRO A 40 -6.53 -17.74 13.83
N ALA A 41 -7.25 -18.08 12.75
CA ALA A 41 -7.38 -17.19 11.59
C ALA A 41 -8.84 -16.87 11.26
N LEU A 42 -9.13 -15.58 11.10
CA LEU A 42 -10.33 -15.11 10.44
C LEU A 42 -10.08 -15.14 8.92
N VAL A 43 -10.61 -16.18 8.26
CA VAL A 43 -10.46 -16.39 6.81
C VAL A 43 -11.56 -15.64 6.06
N LEU A 44 -11.14 -14.82 5.10
CA LEU A 44 -11.99 -13.85 4.43
C LEU A 44 -12.12 -14.21 2.95
N ALA A 45 -13.35 -14.23 2.44
CA ALA A 45 -13.60 -14.49 1.02
C ALA A 45 -13.42 -13.19 0.20
N PRO A 46 -12.65 -13.20 -0.90
CA PRO A 46 -12.66 -12.12 -1.89
C PRO A 46 -14.08 -11.87 -2.44
N PRO A 47 -14.43 -10.66 -2.95
CA PRO A 47 -13.56 -9.51 -3.25
C PRO A 47 -13.65 -8.36 -2.23
N GLN A 48 -14.34 -8.53 -1.10
CA GLN A 48 -14.56 -7.44 -0.15
C GLN A 48 -13.40 -7.37 0.87
N VAL A 49 -12.80 -6.18 1.03
CA VAL A 49 -11.96 -5.91 2.21
C VAL A 49 -12.90 -5.94 3.42
N PRO A 50 -12.75 -6.92 4.31
CA PRO A 50 -13.72 -7.14 5.36
C PRO A 50 -13.49 -6.17 6.51
N ASP A 51 -14.58 -5.87 7.20
CA ASP A 51 -14.55 -5.05 8.40
C ASP A 51 -13.99 -5.85 9.58
N VAL A 52 -12.73 -5.58 9.94
CA VAL A 52 -12.05 -6.22 11.08
C VAL A 52 -12.24 -5.47 12.40
N ARG A 53 -13.05 -4.41 12.42
CA ARG A 53 -13.33 -3.64 13.65
C ARG A 53 -13.94 -4.50 14.76
N PRO A 54 -14.89 -5.44 14.51
CA PRO A 54 -15.41 -6.29 15.57
C PRO A 54 -14.33 -7.18 16.19
N LEU A 55 -13.38 -7.68 15.40
CA LEU A 55 -12.22 -8.42 15.90
C LEU A 55 -11.37 -7.53 16.81
N LEU A 56 -11.02 -6.33 16.34
CA LEU A 56 -10.17 -5.43 17.10
C LEU A 56 -10.83 -4.94 18.40
N GLN A 57 -12.13 -4.67 18.36
CA GLN A 57 -12.93 -4.34 19.55
C GLN A 57 -12.90 -5.46 20.57
N ALA A 58 -13.13 -6.70 20.13
CA ALA A 58 -13.11 -7.87 21.00
C ALA A 58 -11.71 -8.11 21.60
N ILE A 59 -10.63 -7.85 20.85
CA ILE A 59 -9.28 -7.97 21.41
C ILE A 59 -8.94 -6.80 22.34
N TYR A 60 -9.38 -5.56 22.08
CA TYR A 60 -9.21 -4.47 23.05
C TYR A 60 -9.93 -4.71 24.36
N ALA A 61 -11.05 -5.42 24.34
CA ALA A 61 -11.73 -5.86 25.55
C ALA A 61 -10.96 -6.97 26.30
N ARG A 62 -10.03 -7.68 25.66
CA ARG A 62 -9.43 -8.93 26.19
C ARG A 62 -7.89 -9.05 26.05
N ALA A 63 -7.20 -7.98 25.65
CA ALA A 63 -5.77 -7.72 25.79
C ALA A 63 -4.75 -8.70 25.16
N VAL A 64 -4.44 -8.68 23.83
CA VAL A 64 -3.21 -9.32 23.26
C VAL A 64 -2.73 -8.77 21.87
N LYS A 65 -1.52 -9.17 21.42
CA LYS A 65 -0.77 -8.87 20.15
C LYS A 65 -1.34 -9.61 18.91
N GLN A 66 -1.10 -9.12 17.66
CA GLN A 66 -1.98 -9.44 16.53
C GLN A 66 -1.34 -9.47 15.12
N SER A 67 -1.97 -10.15 14.17
CA SER A 67 -1.61 -10.18 12.74
C SER A 67 -2.86 -9.99 11.88
N ALA A 68 -2.79 -9.13 10.86
CA ALA A 68 -3.99 -8.88 10.05
C ALA A 68 -3.67 -8.38 8.63
N ALA A 69 -4.64 -8.54 7.72
CA ALA A 69 -4.63 -7.92 6.40
C ALA A 69 -4.41 -6.41 6.55
N ALA A 70 -3.28 -5.91 6.04
CA ALA A 70 -2.71 -4.61 6.40
C ALA A 70 -3.69 -3.43 6.32
N ALA A 71 -4.47 -3.34 5.23
CA ALA A 71 -5.42 -2.23 5.02
C ALA A 71 -6.62 -2.27 5.98
N ALA A 72 -7.16 -3.47 6.25
CA ALA A 72 -8.27 -3.63 7.19
C ALA A 72 -7.80 -3.36 8.63
N ALA A 73 -6.62 -3.89 8.99
CA ALA A 73 -5.97 -3.68 10.27
C ALA A 73 -5.69 -2.19 10.54
N LEU A 74 -5.13 -1.50 9.53
CA LEU A 74 -4.88 -0.06 9.58
C LEU A 74 -6.15 0.73 9.83
N ARG A 75 -7.22 0.45 9.07
CA ARG A 75 -8.52 1.10 9.27
C ARG A 75 -9.05 0.89 10.68
N ALA A 76 -9.10 -0.34 11.16
CA ALA A 76 -9.58 -0.64 12.49
C ALA A 76 -8.73 0.03 13.57
N HIS A 77 -7.40 -0.01 13.45
CA HIS A 77 -6.48 0.64 14.39
C HIS A 77 -6.69 2.16 14.41
N ALA A 78 -6.74 2.81 13.25
CA ALA A 78 -6.89 4.26 13.14
C ALA A 78 -8.22 4.79 13.74
N GLU A 79 -9.28 3.97 13.69
CA GLU A 79 -10.59 4.29 14.28
C GLU A 79 -10.66 3.95 15.79
N LEU A 80 -10.16 2.78 16.19
CA LEU A 80 -10.42 2.22 17.52
C LEU A 80 -9.30 2.47 18.52
N ALA A 81 -8.04 2.61 18.09
CA ALA A 81 -6.92 2.86 19.01
C ALA A 81 -7.09 4.17 19.80
N ALA A 82 -7.86 5.12 19.24
CA ALA A 82 -8.20 6.37 19.91
C ALA A 82 -9.05 6.18 21.18
N ARG A 83 -9.68 5.01 21.32
CA ARG A 83 -10.58 4.64 22.42
C ARG A 83 -10.05 3.45 23.22
N ARG A 84 -8.79 3.07 22.99
CA ARG A 84 -8.16 1.92 23.65
C ARG A 84 -8.06 2.19 25.16
N PRO A 85 -8.43 1.23 26.03
CA PRO A 85 -8.20 1.31 27.47
C PRO A 85 -6.71 1.51 27.80
N HIS A 86 -6.39 2.27 28.84
CA HIS A 86 -5.01 2.62 29.18
C HIS A 86 -4.19 1.39 29.66
N ASP A 87 -4.86 0.38 30.20
CA ASP A 87 -4.32 -0.89 30.67
C ASP A 87 -4.24 -1.97 29.58
N ALA A 88 -4.84 -1.74 28.41
CA ALA A 88 -4.73 -2.69 27.30
C ALA A 88 -3.26 -2.80 26.86
N PRO A 89 -2.77 -3.98 26.45
CA PRO A 89 -1.40 -4.21 26.06
C PRO A 89 -1.09 -3.59 24.69
N ASN A 90 0.19 -3.29 24.47
CA ASN A 90 0.63 -2.72 23.21
C ASN A 90 0.45 -3.71 22.07
N MET A 91 -0.32 -3.26 21.09
CA MET A 91 -0.58 -4.03 19.89
C MET A 91 0.59 -3.94 18.92
N ARG A 92 0.89 -5.07 18.30
CA ARG A 92 1.88 -5.20 17.24
C ARG A 92 1.15 -5.83 16.07
N PHE A 93 1.38 -5.34 14.86
CA PHE A 93 0.81 -5.89 13.63
C PHE A 93 1.89 -6.55 12.78
N TYR A 94 1.69 -7.81 12.41
CA TYR A 94 2.54 -8.54 11.45
C TYR A 94 1.88 -8.49 10.07
N ILE A 95 2.63 -8.08 9.04
CA ILE A 95 2.14 -8.00 7.66
C ILE A 95 2.80 -9.09 6.82
N VAL A 96 2.02 -10.07 6.36
CA VAL A 96 2.47 -11.11 5.41
C VAL A 96 1.92 -10.76 4.02
N PRO A 97 2.76 -10.51 3.00
CA PRO A 97 2.27 -10.13 1.68
C PRO A 97 1.72 -11.35 0.95
N ILE A 98 0.42 -11.39 0.71
CA ILE A 98 -0.19 -12.36 -0.21
C ILE A 98 -0.65 -11.56 -1.42
N GLY A 99 0.13 -11.61 -2.50
CA GLY A 99 -0.02 -10.72 -3.66
C GLY A 99 0.62 -9.34 -3.47
N ALA A 100 0.26 -8.39 -4.33
CA ALA A 100 0.85 -7.06 -4.34
C ALA A 100 0.46 -6.25 -3.10
N CYS A 101 1.42 -5.97 -2.20
CA CYS A 101 1.22 -5.13 -1.03
C CYS A 101 2.31 -4.06 -0.93
N THR A 102 1.94 -2.79 -1.11
CA THR A 102 2.90 -1.68 -1.07
C THR A 102 3.49 -1.49 0.32
N VAL A 103 2.72 -1.75 1.38
CA VAL A 103 3.22 -1.71 2.76
C VAL A 103 4.34 -2.74 2.95
N SER A 104 4.19 -3.95 2.43
CA SER A 104 5.25 -4.97 2.49
C SER A 104 6.51 -4.58 1.71
N ARG A 105 6.37 -3.87 0.58
CA ARG A 105 7.55 -3.33 -0.14
C ARG A 105 8.30 -2.30 0.70
N TYR A 106 7.58 -1.42 1.40
CA TYR A 106 8.17 -0.46 2.31
C TYR A 106 8.89 -1.14 3.49
N LEU A 107 8.29 -2.20 4.06
CA LEU A 107 8.94 -3.01 5.10
C LEU A 107 10.21 -3.69 4.58
N ALA A 108 10.16 -4.34 3.41
CA ALA A 108 11.32 -4.99 2.81
C ALA A 108 12.47 -4.00 2.51
N ALA A 109 12.16 -2.76 2.16
CA ALA A 109 13.16 -1.71 1.94
C ALA A 109 13.88 -1.26 3.22
N SER A 110 13.28 -1.48 4.40
CA SER A 110 13.81 -1.04 5.70
C SER A 110 14.29 -2.18 6.60
N ASP A 111 13.91 -3.42 6.27
CA ASP A 111 14.26 -4.63 7.03
C ASP A 111 14.67 -5.75 6.07
N SER A 112 15.97 -6.01 6.00
CA SER A 112 16.55 -7.04 5.12
C SER A 112 16.12 -8.46 5.49
N THR A 113 15.83 -8.71 6.78
CA THR A 113 15.35 -10.02 7.24
C THR A 113 13.92 -10.24 6.77
N TYR A 114 13.08 -9.21 6.87
CA TYR A 114 11.74 -9.23 6.28
C TYR A 114 11.81 -9.39 4.76
N ALA A 115 12.72 -8.68 4.09
CA ALA A 115 12.94 -8.82 2.65
C ALA A 115 13.34 -10.25 2.25
N ALA A 116 14.24 -10.88 3.00
CA ALA A 116 14.65 -12.26 2.73
C ALA A 116 13.49 -13.27 2.87
N LEU A 117 12.54 -13.02 3.78
CA LEU A 117 11.36 -13.87 3.95
C LEU A 117 10.34 -13.67 2.82
N PHE A 118 10.05 -12.42 2.46
CA PHE A 118 8.83 -12.10 1.70
C PHE A 118 9.03 -11.30 0.41
N ALA A 119 10.21 -10.74 0.17
CA ALA A 119 10.51 -9.97 -1.05
C ALA A 119 11.33 -10.76 -2.08
N ALA A 120 11.72 -12.00 -1.77
CA ALA A 120 12.37 -12.89 -2.72
C ALA A 120 11.39 -13.30 -3.85
N ASP A 121 11.90 -13.42 -5.09
CA ASP A 121 11.12 -13.77 -6.28
C ASP A 121 10.39 -15.13 -6.17
N THR A 122 10.86 -16.01 -5.27
CA THR A 122 10.21 -17.30 -4.98
C THR A 122 8.89 -17.16 -4.23
N TRP A 123 8.72 -16.07 -3.47
CA TRP A 123 7.59 -15.92 -2.53
C TRP A 123 6.22 -15.91 -3.22
N PRO A 124 5.99 -15.17 -4.32
CA PRO A 124 4.73 -15.24 -5.06
C PRO A 124 4.39 -16.67 -5.50
N ALA A 125 5.36 -17.40 -6.04
CA ALA A 125 5.15 -18.75 -6.52
C ALA A 125 4.84 -19.75 -5.38
N ILE A 126 5.43 -19.56 -4.19
CA ILE A 126 5.05 -20.30 -2.98
C ILE A 126 3.60 -19.99 -2.59
N CYS A 127 3.19 -18.71 -2.66
CA CYS A 127 1.83 -18.31 -2.36
C CYS A 127 0.80 -18.95 -3.28
N ASP A 128 1.07 -18.94 -4.59
CA ASP A 128 0.18 -19.51 -5.60
C ASP A 128 0.05 -21.03 -5.42
N ARG A 129 1.17 -21.75 -5.26
CA ARG A 129 1.13 -23.20 -5.04
C ARG A 129 0.52 -23.59 -3.68
N ALA A 130 0.73 -22.79 -2.64
CA ALA A 130 0.07 -23.00 -1.36
C ALA A 130 -1.46 -22.81 -1.47
N ALA A 131 -1.91 -21.85 -2.29
CA ALA A 131 -3.33 -21.66 -2.61
C ALA A 131 -3.92 -22.85 -3.39
N GLU A 132 -3.10 -23.55 -4.19
CA GLU A 132 -3.42 -24.80 -4.87
C GLU A 132 -3.24 -26.06 -3.98
N HIS A 133 -3.10 -25.87 -2.66
CA HIS A 133 -2.96 -26.94 -1.67
C HIS A 133 -1.67 -27.78 -1.77
N SER A 134 -0.59 -27.23 -2.34
CA SER A 134 0.74 -27.87 -2.30
C SER A 134 1.29 -27.93 -0.87
N MET A 135 1.34 -29.14 -0.29
CA MET A 135 1.85 -29.38 1.06
C MET A 135 3.29 -28.86 1.31
N PRO A 136 4.29 -29.06 0.42
CA PRO A 136 5.63 -28.51 0.66
C PRO A 136 5.65 -26.98 0.67
N ASP A 137 4.86 -26.32 -0.18
CA ASP A 137 4.77 -24.86 -0.20
C ASP A 137 3.99 -24.30 0.99
N ILE A 138 2.96 -25.01 1.47
CA ILE A 138 2.27 -24.68 2.73
C ILE A 138 3.27 -24.74 3.90
N ALA A 139 4.11 -25.78 3.95
CA ALA A 139 5.13 -25.93 4.99
C ALA A 139 6.19 -24.82 4.93
N GLU A 140 6.66 -24.47 3.73
CA GLU A 140 7.62 -23.38 3.53
C GLU A 140 7.00 -22.01 3.89
N MET A 141 5.78 -21.73 3.44
CA MET A 141 5.04 -20.53 3.81
C MET A 141 4.88 -20.44 5.34
N SER A 142 4.45 -21.52 5.97
CA SER A 142 4.30 -21.64 7.42
C SER A 142 5.62 -21.36 8.14
N SER A 143 6.73 -21.96 7.69
CA SER A 143 8.07 -21.72 8.23
C SER A 143 8.47 -20.24 8.19
N ARG A 144 8.27 -19.56 7.04
CA ARG A 144 8.58 -18.12 6.93
C ARG A 144 7.70 -17.25 7.82
N ILE A 145 6.41 -17.56 7.89
CA ILE A 145 5.48 -16.86 8.79
C ILE A 145 5.90 -17.06 10.24
N ALA A 146 6.24 -18.28 10.66
CA ALA A 146 6.69 -18.58 12.02
C ALA A 146 7.96 -17.80 12.38
N ARG A 147 8.94 -17.74 11.48
CA ARG A 147 10.17 -16.96 11.68
C ARG A 147 9.87 -15.48 11.88
N TYR A 148 8.91 -14.94 11.13
CA TYR A 148 8.49 -13.54 11.31
C TYR A 148 7.73 -13.32 12.62
N LEU A 149 6.77 -14.19 12.97
CA LEU A 149 6.00 -14.07 14.21
C LEU A 149 6.89 -14.18 15.47
N ASN A 150 7.87 -15.09 15.44
CA ASN A 150 8.82 -15.30 16.52
C ASN A 150 9.99 -14.31 16.50
N SER A 151 9.98 -13.34 15.59
CA SER A 151 11.01 -12.31 15.56
C SER A 151 10.88 -11.37 16.76
N GLY A 152 11.98 -11.16 17.47
CA GLY A 152 12.09 -10.19 18.56
C GLY A 152 12.34 -8.76 18.09
N GLY A 153 12.10 -8.45 16.81
CA GLY A 153 12.39 -7.15 16.21
C GLY A 153 11.64 -6.00 16.86
N ALA A 154 11.98 -4.78 16.50
CA ALA A 154 11.32 -3.59 17.04
C ALA A 154 9.89 -3.45 16.46
N VAL A 155 9.14 -2.51 17.02
CA VAL A 155 7.90 -2.03 16.39
C VAL A 155 8.25 -0.76 15.63
N ASN A 156 8.02 -0.77 14.32
CA ASN A 156 8.08 0.44 13.51
C ASN A 156 6.73 1.15 13.58
N ASN A 157 6.73 2.38 14.10
CA ASN A 157 5.53 3.22 14.19
C ASN A 157 5.32 3.97 12.88
N VAL A 158 4.72 3.29 11.91
CA VAL A 158 4.57 3.81 10.55
C VAL A 158 3.53 4.94 10.55
N PRO A 159 3.87 6.16 10.13
CA PRO A 159 2.92 7.26 10.23
C PRO A 159 1.73 7.12 9.26
N ILE A 160 0.55 7.54 9.71
CA ILE A 160 -0.73 7.36 9.00
C ILE A 160 -1.12 8.65 8.28
N GLY A 161 -1.36 8.55 6.97
CA GLY A 161 -1.99 9.58 6.14
C GLY A 161 -3.50 9.37 6.01
N GLU A 162 -4.19 10.36 5.46
CA GLU A 162 -5.64 10.34 5.26
C GLU A 162 -6.00 10.50 3.78
N ALA A 163 -6.91 9.64 3.33
CA ALA A 163 -7.61 9.78 2.06
C ALA A 163 -9.11 9.98 2.33
N MET A 164 -9.61 11.19 2.10
CA MET A 164 -11.05 11.46 2.07
C MET A 164 -11.57 11.11 0.68
N VAL A 165 -12.38 10.06 0.58
CA VAL A 165 -12.94 9.54 -0.67
C VAL A 165 -14.42 9.90 -0.74
N ALA A 166 -14.83 10.61 -1.79
CA ALA A 166 -16.24 10.92 -2.03
C ALA A 166 -16.79 10.00 -3.11
N CYS A 167 -17.71 9.10 -2.76
CA CYS A 167 -18.32 8.14 -3.68
C CYS A 167 -19.74 8.58 -4.10
N ARG A 168 -20.17 8.17 -5.30
CA ARG A 168 -21.61 8.21 -5.66
C ARG A 168 -22.37 7.19 -4.82
N ASP A 169 -23.51 7.60 -4.29
CA ASP A 169 -24.41 6.65 -3.64
C ASP A 169 -25.01 5.69 -4.69
N ARG A 170 -25.24 4.44 -4.28
CA ARG A 170 -25.86 3.41 -5.14
C ARG A 170 -27.33 3.71 -5.42
N ALA A 171 -27.96 4.59 -4.65
CA ALA A 171 -29.38 4.95 -4.75
C ALA A 171 -29.70 6.05 -5.78
N GLY A 172 -28.71 6.64 -6.45
CA GLY A 172 -28.94 7.65 -7.49
C GLY A 172 -29.32 9.05 -6.98
N GLU A 173 -29.36 9.28 -5.66
CA GLU A 173 -29.41 10.60 -5.06
C GLU A 173 -28.05 11.32 -5.15
N ASP A 174 -28.08 12.65 -5.25
CA ASP A 174 -26.87 13.46 -5.49
C ASP A 174 -26.00 13.63 -4.21
N ASP A 175 -26.45 13.08 -3.08
CA ASP A 175 -25.69 13.03 -1.83
C ASP A 175 -24.50 12.07 -1.97
N SER A 176 -23.31 12.63 -2.19
CA SER A 176 -22.07 11.85 -2.15
C SER A 176 -21.69 11.53 -0.70
N SER A 177 -21.58 10.24 -0.37
CA SER A 177 -21.00 9.84 0.91
C SER A 177 -19.50 10.11 0.91
N GLN A 178 -19.02 10.75 1.97
CA GLN A 178 -17.58 10.97 2.22
C GLN A 178 -17.09 9.95 3.24
N THR A 179 -16.05 9.20 2.85
CA THR A 179 -15.39 8.23 3.72
C THR A 179 -13.94 8.63 3.93
N PHE A 180 -13.51 8.69 5.18
CA PHE A 180 -12.11 8.89 5.54
C PHE A 180 -11.40 7.54 5.63
N VAL A 181 -10.32 7.39 4.87
CA VAL A 181 -9.57 6.15 4.73
C VAL A 181 -8.14 6.40 5.19
N PRO A 182 -7.64 5.73 6.24
CA PRO A 182 -6.25 5.81 6.59
C PRO A 182 -5.41 5.08 5.55
N PHE A 183 -4.24 5.62 5.23
CA PHE A 183 -3.28 4.98 4.32
C PHE A 183 -1.84 5.21 4.79
N ILE A 184 -0.93 4.35 4.38
CA ILE A 184 0.48 4.34 4.78
C ILE A 184 1.39 4.66 3.61
N ALA A 185 1.18 4.02 2.46
CA ALA A 185 2.21 3.94 1.43
C ALA A 185 1.83 4.69 0.16
N GLU A 186 0.70 4.35 -0.46
CA GLU A 186 0.37 4.90 -1.77
C GLU A 186 -1.12 4.96 -2.11
N VAL A 187 -1.46 5.88 -3.01
CA VAL A 187 -2.76 6.00 -3.67
C VAL A 187 -2.57 6.05 -5.18
N ARG A 188 -3.32 5.24 -5.94
CA ARG A 188 -3.16 5.08 -7.40
C ARG A 188 -4.47 5.28 -8.16
N VAL A 189 -4.39 5.85 -9.36
CA VAL A 189 -5.47 5.97 -10.35
C VAL A 189 -4.92 5.60 -11.73
N GLY A 190 -5.70 4.89 -12.54
CA GLY A 190 -5.29 4.53 -13.91
C GLY A 190 -4.28 3.39 -14.04
N CYS A 191 -3.84 2.80 -12.92
CA CYS A 191 -2.95 1.63 -12.88
C CYS A 191 -3.78 0.33 -12.78
N GLY A 192 -3.34 -0.75 -13.42
CA GLY A 192 -3.94 -2.09 -13.29
C GLY A 192 -3.65 -2.76 -11.94
N GLU A 193 -4.29 -3.91 -11.70
CA GLU A 193 -4.20 -4.70 -10.46
C GLU A 193 -2.79 -5.29 -10.20
N GLY A 194 -1.94 -5.37 -11.25
CA GLY A 194 -0.56 -5.82 -11.13
C GLY A 194 0.39 -4.71 -10.66
N GLY A 195 1.05 -4.91 -9.52
CA GLY A 195 2.42 -4.38 -9.34
C GLY A 195 3.35 -4.95 -10.43
N PRO A 196 4.59 -4.46 -10.59
CA PRO A 196 5.46 -4.96 -11.65
C PRO A 196 5.64 -6.46 -11.50
N SER A 197 5.06 -7.22 -12.43
CA SER A 197 5.52 -8.58 -12.72
C SER A 197 6.91 -8.42 -13.33
N SER A 198 7.92 -8.95 -12.65
CA SER A 198 9.27 -9.06 -13.18
C SER A 198 9.28 -10.03 -14.35
N LEU A 199 8.80 -9.62 -15.53
CA LEU A 199 8.97 -10.36 -16.77
C LEU A 199 9.10 -9.37 -17.94
N GLU A 200 10.12 -9.62 -18.77
CA GLU A 200 10.59 -8.88 -19.96
C GLU A 200 11.72 -7.87 -19.73
N LEU A 201 12.87 -8.43 -19.30
CA LEU A 201 14.18 -7.91 -19.68
C LEU A 201 14.40 -8.22 -21.17
N GLU A 202 14.05 -7.30 -22.06
CA GLU A 202 14.61 -7.31 -23.42
C GLU A 202 16.07 -6.85 -23.35
N GLU A 203 16.89 -7.62 -24.05
CA GLU A 203 18.34 -7.57 -24.14
C GLU A 203 18.84 -6.22 -24.69
N GLY A 204 19.69 -5.50 -23.97
CA GLY A 204 20.30 -4.29 -24.54
C GLY A 204 21.13 -3.40 -23.61
N GLY A 205 22.43 -3.67 -23.55
CA GLY A 205 23.46 -2.64 -23.35
C GLY A 205 23.91 -2.36 -21.91
N SER A 206 25.07 -2.91 -21.53
CA SER A 206 25.82 -2.50 -20.33
C SER A 206 26.22 -1.01 -20.41
N PRO A 207 26.02 -0.19 -19.36
CA PRO A 207 26.69 1.11 -19.25
C PRO A 207 28.14 0.93 -18.76
N PRO A 208 29.08 1.80 -19.18
CA PRO A 208 30.50 1.63 -18.86
C PRO A 208 30.78 1.92 -17.38
N ALA A 209 31.68 1.11 -16.80
CA ALA A 209 32.16 1.24 -15.43
C ALA A 209 32.81 2.62 -15.17
N ARG A 210 32.43 3.28 -14.07
CA ARG A 210 33.16 4.43 -13.51
C ARG A 210 33.92 4.01 -12.25
N PRO A 211 35.14 4.54 -12.02
CA PRO A 211 35.98 4.14 -10.90
C PRO A 211 35.52 4.79 -9.59
N SER A 212 35.68 4.04 -8.49
CA SER A 212 35.40 4.44 -7.11
C SER A 212 36.49 5.39 -6.55
N PRO A 213 36.16 6.39 -5.71
CA PRO A 213 37.14 7.06 -4.86
C PRO A 213 37.26 6.40 -3.47
N PRO A 214 38.38 6.60 -2.75
CA PRO A 214 38.80 5.78 -1.61
C PRO A 214 38.21 6.21 -0.25
N ALA A 215 38.27 5.28 0.70
CA ALA A 215 37.67 5.29 2.04
C ALA A 215 38.44 6.13 3.09
N THR A 216 37.71 6.77 4.02
CA THR A 216 38.01 6.95 5.48
C THR A 216 36.82 7.63 6.22
N PRO A 217 36.69 7.61 7.57
CA PRO A 217 35.48 7.14 8.27
C PRO A 217 34.66 8.17 9.08
N ALA A 218 33.34 7.91 9.17
CA ALA A 218 32.28 8.14 10.21
C ALA A 218 32.32 9.32 11.23
N PRO A 219 31.20 9.68 11.92
CA PRO A 219 29.77 9.38 11.69
C PRO A 219 28.91 10.66 11.59
N ASP A 220 27.75 10.59 10.93
CA ASP A 220 26.65 11.51 11.24
C ASP A 220 25.35 10.72 11.20
N VAL A 221 24.63 10.70 12.32
CA VAL A 221 23.39 9.94 12.50
C VAL A 221 22.25 10.77 11.89
N THR A 222 22.18 10.80 10.56
CA THR A 222 20.95 11.17 9.87
C THR A 222 19.99 9.99 9.89
N PRO A 223 18.71 10.14 10.28
CA PRO A 223 17.74 9.07 10.12
C PRO A 223 17.64 8.74 8.64
N ALA A 224 17.99 7.51 8.28
CA ALA A 224 18.00 7.02 6.91
C ALA A 224 16.66 7.34 6.25
N GLN A 225 16.69 8.21 5.23
CA GLN A 225 15.56 8.36 4.34
C GLN A 225 15.29 6.99 3.71
N PRO A 226 14.03 6.50 3.70
CA PRO A 226 13.73 5.24 3.05
C PRO A 226 14.16 5.34 1.58
N PRO A 227 14.78 4.29 1.01
CA PRO A 227 15.29 4.34 -0.36
C PRO A 227 14.13 4.70 -1.29
N LEU A 228 14.33 5.73 -2.12
CA LEU A 228 13.41 6.11 -3.19
C LEU A 228 13.10 4.85 -3.99
N LEU A 229 11.83 4.42 -4.00
CA LEU A 229 11.35 3.20 -4.65
C LEU A 229 11.87 3.17 -6.11
N PRO A 230 12.84 2.32 -6.47
CA PRO A 230 13.44 2.34 -7.81
C PRO A 230 12.49 1.83 -8.92
N HIS A 231 11.23 1.54 -8.60
CA HIS A 231 10.24 0.91 -9.49
C HIS A 231 9.02 1.78 -9.82
N LEU A 232 9.00 3.05 -9.37
CA LEU A 232 7.98 4.03 -9.77
C LEU A 232 7.76 4.11 -11.30
N PRO A 233 8.79 4.07 -12.18
CA PRO A 233 8.54 4.03 -13.61
C PRO A 233 7.77 2.76 -14.02
N HIS A 234 8.14 1.56 -13.57
CA HIS A 234 7.43 0.33 -13.98
C HIS A 234 5.96 0.29 -13.56
N LEU A 235 5.59 0.91 -12.43
CA LEU A 235 4.19 1.02 -11.98
C LEU A 235 3.32 1.89 -12.90
N LEU A 236 3.93 2.81 -13.66
CA LEU A 236 3.24 3.70 -14.60
C LEU A 236 3.17 3.11 -16.01
N HIS A 237 3.98 2.09 -16.31
CA HIS A 237 4.09 1.47 -17.63
C HIS A 237 3.15 0.28 -17.85
N THR A 238 2.32 -0.09 -16.86
CA THR A 238 1.19 -1.03 -17.03
C THR A 238 -0.19 -0.32 -16.97
N PRO A 239 -0.46 0.69 -17.83
CA PRO A 239 -1.78 1.33 -17.87
C PRO A 239 -2.79 0.38 -18.54
N ASN A 240 -3.38 -0.52 -17.77
CA ASN A 240 -4.49 -1.38 -18.23
C ASN A 240 -5.84 -0.66 -18.26
N LEU A 241 -5.92 0.58 -17.75
CA LEU A 241 -7.15 1.38 -17.72
C LEU A 241 -7.12 2.49 -18.79
N PRO A 242 -8.28 2.85 -19.37
CA PRO A 242 -8.36 3.94 -20.33
C PRO A 242 -7.93 5.25 -19.68
N PRO A 243 -7.28 6.17 -20.42
CA PRO A 243 -6.89 7.48 -19.90
C PRO A 243 -8.12 8.26 -19.40
N GLN A 244 -7.96 8.96 -18.28
CA GLN A 244 -9.03 9.69 -17.59
C GLN A 244 -8.75 11.19 -17.60
N GLU A 245 -9.75 12.02 -17.87
CA GLU A 245 -9.64 13.46 -17.68
C GLU A 245 -9.72 13.78 -16.19
N LEU A 246 -8.62 14.30 -15.62
CA LEU A 246 -8.54 14.63 -14.19
C LEU A 246 -8.18 16.10 -14.00
N GLN A 247 -8.62 16.65 -12.86
CA GLN A 247 -8.09 17.87 -12.28
C GLN A 247 -7.39 17.52 -10.98
N LEU A 248 -6.10 17.86 -10.89
CA LEU A 248 -5.29 17.80 -9.68
C LEU A 248 -5.14 19.21 -9.14
N ASP A 249 -5.56 19.44 -7.90
CA ASP A 249 -5.26 20.66 -7.15
C ASP A 249 -4.38 20.27 -5.96
N TYR A 250 -3.17 20.80 -5.88
CA TYR A 250 -2.25 20.46 -4.79
C TYR A 250 -1.56 21.68 -4.20
N TRP A 251 -1.14 21.54 -2.94
CA TRP A 251 -0.40 22.56 -2.18
C TRP A 251 0.92 21.97 -1.73
N LEU A 252 1.98 22.77 -1.81
CA LEU A 252 3.31 22.36 -1.34
C LEU A 252 3.49 22.63 0.15
N VAL A 253 4.42 21.90 0.78
CA VAL A 253 4.83 22.18 2.16
C VAL A 253 5.46 23.58 2.27
N PRO A 254 5.37 24.24 3.44
CA PRO A 254 6.04 25.52 3.67
C PRO A 254 7.52 25.49 3.27
N GLY A 255 8.01 26.56 2.64
CA GLY A 255 9.38 26.66 2.14
C GLY A 255 9.61 26.09 0.73
N ARG A 256 8.61 25.44 0.11
CA ARG A 256 8.67 25.00 -1.31
C ARG A 256 7.73 25.77 -2.24
N ALA A 257 6.85 26.61 -1.71
CA ALA A 257 5.98 27.49 -2.49
C ALA A 257 6.66 28.84 -2.76
N ALA A 258 6.37 29.46 -3.91
CA ALA A 258 6.76 30.84 -4.18
C ALA A 258 5.98 31.79 -3.26
N GLU A 259 6.65 32.81 -2.69
CA GLU A 259 6.01 33.77 -1.78
C GLU A 259 4.88 34.55 -2.48
N GLY A 260 3.73 34.69 -1.80
CA GLY A 260 2.64 35.58 -2.23
C GLY A 260 1.52 34.97 -3.08
N ALA A 261 1.55 33.67 -3.41
CA ALA A 261 0.43 32.96 -4.05
C ALA A 261 -0.40 32.16 -3.02
N ASP A 262 -1.67 31.84 -3.33
CA ASP A 262 -2.57 30.93 -2.56
C ASP A 262 -1.98 29.49 -2.42
N GLY A 263 -0.74 29.26 -2.87
CA GLY A 263 0.02 28.01 -2.75
C GLY A 263 -0.53 26.84 -3.57
N LYS A 264 -1.71 26.98 -4.15
CA LYS A 264 -2.41 25.97 -4.94
C LYS A 264 -1.87 25.92 -6.37
N VAL A 265 -1.46 24.73 -6.79
CA VAL A 265 -1.12 24.41 -8.17
C VAL A 265 -2.21 23.52 -8.76
N THR A 266 -2.69 23.87 -9.95
CA THR A 266 -3.74 23.13 -10.66
C THR A 266 -3.18 22.50 -11.95
N VAL A 267 -3.35 21.18 -12.10
CA VAL A 267 -3.03 20.45 -13.34
C VAL A 267 -4.32 19.85 -13.89
N LYS A 268 -4.66 20.21 -15.13
CA LYS A 268 -5.80 19.65 -15.87
C LYS A 268 -5.28 18.98 -17.13
N ALA A 269 -5.47 17.67 -17.23
CA ALA A 269 -5.00 16.89 -18.36
C ALA A 269 -5.78 15.58 -18.49
N THR A 270 -5.52 14.86 -19.58
CA THR A 270 -5.89 13.45 -19.69
C THR A 270 -4.75 12.61 -19.13
N PHE A 271 -4.97 11.92 -18.02
CA PHE A 271 -3.99 11.12 -17.29
C PHE A 271 -4.10 9.65 -17.70
N ARG A 272 -2.98 9.01 -17.96
CA ARG A 272 -2.88 7.55 -18.06
C ARG A 272 -2.74 6.92 -16.68
N ALA A 273 -1.93 7.53 -15.82
CA ALA A 273 -1.69 7.06 -14.47
C ALA A 273 -1.39 8.23 -13.53
N LEU A 274 -1.79 8.06 -12.27
CA LEU A 274 -1.44 8.91 -11.13
C LEU A 274 -1.06 7.97 -9.98
N VAL A 275 0.10 8.20 -9.39
CA VAL A 275 0.60 7.51 -8.20
C VAL A 275 0.99 8.58 -7.21
N VAL A 276 0.46 8.50 -6.01
CA VAL A 276 0.82 9.37 -4.90
C VAL A 276 1.45 8.51 -3.83
N THR A 277 2.73 8.74 -3.54
CA THR A 277 3.43 8.06 -2.44
C THR A 277 3.51 8.98 -1.24
N ARG A 278 3.43 8.39 -0.05
CA ARG A 278 3.59 9.12 1.20
C ARG A 278 5.03 8.99 1.70
N HIS A 279 5.66 10.14 1.92
CA HIS A 279 6.85 10.25 2.75
C HIS A 279 6.46 10.80 4.12
N ASN A 280 7.32 10.65 5.13
CA ASN A 280 6.98 10.99 6.51
C ASN A 280 6.40 12.40 6.69
N ALA A 281 6.95 13.40 5.98
CA ALA A 281 6.57 14.80 6.11
C ALA A 281 5.75 15.35 4.93
N HIS A 282 5.69 14.65 3.80
CA HIS A 282 5.06 15.16 2.58
C HIS A 282 4.61 14.01 1.66
N LEU A 283 3.73 14.32 0.72
CA LEU A 283 3.35 13.46 -0.40
C LEU A 283 4.29 13.73 -1.59
N SER A 284 4.50 12.70 -2.41
CA SER A 284 5.10 12.83 -3.74
C SER A 284 4.07 12.38 -4.77
N ILE A 285 3.80 13.23 -5.75
CA ILE A 285 2.87 12.95 -6.85
C ILE A 285 3.69 12.58 -8.07
N THR A 286 3.44 11.41 -8.63
CA THR A 286 3.98 11.01 -9.93
C THR A 286 2.83 10.73 -10.89
N TYR A 287 2.85 11.34 -12.08
CA TYR A 287 1.77 11.15 -13.04
C TYR A 287 2.25 11.09 -14.49
N LEU A 288 1.48 10.37 -15.30
CA LEU A 288 1.67 10.22 -16.73
C LEU A 288 0.47 10.80 -17.46
N THR A 289 0.69 11.78 -18.33
CA THR A 289 -0.37 12.37 -19.16
C THR A 289 -0.35 11.79 -20.57
N LYS A 290 -1.51 11.83 -21.23
CA LYS A 290 -1.63 11.60 -22.67
C LYS A 290 -1.36 12.93 -23.36
N GLU A 291 -0.26 13.03 -24.10
CA GLU A 291 -0.02 14.19 -24.94
C GLU A 291 -1.09 14.29 -26.03
N LYS A 292 -1.67 15.48 -26.21
CA LYS A 292 -2.41 15.80 -27.44
C LYS A 292 -1.36 15.92 -28.52
N LYS A 293 -1.39 15.07 -29.55
CA LYS A 293 -0.69 15.35 -30.81
C LYS A 293 -1.10 16.76 -31.23
N GLN A 294 -0.20 17.73 -31.12
CA GLN A 294 -0.41 19.00 -31.80
C GLN A 294 -0.55 18.65 -33.27
N LYS A 295 -1.71 18.98 -33.84
CA LYS A 295 -1.96 18.85 -35.27
C LYS A 295 -1.13 19.94 -35.95
N ILE A 296 0.18 19.77 -36.01
CA ILE A 296 1.03 20.60 -36.85
C ILE A 296 0.56 20.32 -38.27
N MET A 297 -0.06 21.31 -38.89
CA MET A 297 -0.39 21.30 -40.32
C MET A 297 0.93 21.39 -41.11
N ARG A 298 1.72 20.32 -41.13
CA ARG A 298 2.85 20.18 -42.04
C ARG A 298 2.32 19.53 -43.31
N LEU A 299 2.08 20.38 -44.30
CA LEU A 299 1.91 20.02 -45.69
C LEU A 299 3.22 19.35 -46.18
N GLY A 300 3.16 18.07 -46.55
CA GLY A 300 4.17 17.44 -47.41
C GLY A 300 4.98 16.28 -46.83
N LYS A 301 4.69 15.09 -47.41
CA LYS A 301 5.55 13.91 -47.66
C LYS A 301 6.06 13.00 -46.51
N LYS A 302 5.58 11.75 -46.67
CA LYS A 302 6.14 10.42 -46.40
C LYS A 302 6.37 10.01 -44.93
N LYS A 303 5.74 8.87 -44.65
CA LYS A 303 5.58 8.13 -43.40
C LYS A 303 6.92 7.55 -42.92
N GLU A 304 7.30 7.91 -41.71
CA GLU A 304 8.19 7.11 -40.87
C GLU A 304 7.38 6.55 -39.70
N LYS A 305 7.56 5.26 -39.41
CA LYS A 305 6.80 4.52 -38.41
C LYS A 305 7.40 4.88 -37.04
N SER A 306 6.99 6.01 -36.46
CA SER A 306 7.41 6.41 -35.11
C SER A 306 6.88 5.39 -34.11
N GLU A 307 7.77 4.80 -33.31
CA GLU A 307 7.40 4.11 -32.08
C GLU A 307 6.47 4.97 -31.24
N PRO A 308 5.56 4.38 -30.43
CA PRO A 308 4.70 5.15 -29.56
C PRO A 308 5.56 5.92 -28.55
N GLU A 309 5.73 7.23 -28.75
CA GLU A 309 6.34 8.11 -27.74
C GLU A 309 5.50 8.00 -26.45
N VAL A 310 6.01 7.22 -25.50
CA VAL A 310 5.48 7.12 -24.15
C VAL A 310 5.74 8.46 -23.49
N GLY A 311 4.68 9.18 -23.12
CA GLY A 311 4.79 10.48 -22.46
C GLY A 311 5.74 10.41 -21.26
N ARG A 312 6.54 11.45 -21.04
CA ARG A 312 7.47 11.49 -19.91
C ARG A 312 6.68 11.61 -18.60
N ALA A 313 6.91 10.70 -17.66
CA ALA A 313 6.34 10.79 -16.32
C ALA A 313 6.84 12.07 -15.61
N GLN A 314 5.92 12.81 -14.98
CA GLN A 314 6.22 14.01 -14.20
C GLN A 314 6.14 13.66 -12.70
N THR A 315 7.09 14.16 -11.91
CA THR A 315 7.14 13.94 -10.46
C THR A 315 7.18 15.28 -9.73
N VAL A 316 6.39 15.41 -8.68
CA VAL A 316 6.33 16.59 -7.80
C VAL A 316 6.46 16.12 -6.35
N GLU A 317 7.58 16.46 -5.71
CA GLU A 317 7.81 16.17 -4.29
C GLU A 317 7.42 17.34 -3.39
N GLY A 318 7.20 17.04 -2.10
CA GLY A 318 6.93 18.08 -1.10
C GLY A 318 5.49 18.57 -1.13
N VAL A 319 4.54 17.72 -1.50
CA VAL A 319 3.12 18.06 -1.53
C VAL A 319 2.51 17.88 -0.14
N ALA A 320 1.88 18.91 0.41
CA ALA A 320 1.19 18.87 1.70
C ALA A 320 -0.24 18.31 1.59
N ARG A 321 -0.96 18.69 0.53
CA ARG A 321 -2.35 18.30 0.26
C ARG A 321 -2.55 18.12 -1.24
N LEU A 322 -3.33 17.12 -1.61
CA LEU A 322 -3.78 16.90 -3.00
C LEU A 322 -5.29 16.69 -3.01
N ILE A 323 -5.97 17.26 -4.00
CA ILE A 323 -7.34 16.93 -4.39
C ILE A 323 -7.29 16.45 -5.84
N CYS A 324 -7.86 15.28 -6.10
CA CYS A 324 -8.01 14.73 -7.43
C CYS A 324 -9.49 14.52 -7.74
N SER A 325 -9.96 15.07 -8.85
CA SER A 325 -11.35 14.95 -9.30
C SER A 325 -11.43 14.51 -10.75
N ALA A 326 -12.44 13.71 -11.08
CA ALA A 326 -12.79 13.44 -12.47
C ALA A 326 -13.28 14.74 -13.15
N LYS A 327 -12.89 14.92 -14.41
CA LYS A 327 -13.43 15.95 -15.31
C LYS A 327 -14.00 15.27 -16.55
N GLY A 328 -15.03 15.86 -17.16
CA GLY A 328 -15.62 15.38 -18.41
C GLY A 328 -17.16 15.53 -18.44
N SER A 329 -17.73 15.50 -19.65
CA SER A 329 -19.17 15.72 -19.90
C SER A 329 -20.11 14.72 -19.20
N HIS A 330 -19.59 13.57 -18.75
CA HIS A 330 -20.37 12.56 -18.02
C HIS A 330 -19.92 12.37 -16.55
N ASN A 331 -18.90 13.10 -16.08
CA ASN A 331 -18.31 13.00 -14.74
C ASN A 331 -18.18 11.53 -14.27
N ALA A 332 -17.53 10.71 -15.09
CA ALA A 332 -17.42 9.27 -14.89
C ALA A 332 -16.69 8.98 -13.56
N PRO A 333 -17.19 8.05 -12.73
CA PRO A 333 -16.57 7.75 -11.45
C PRO A 333 -15.18 7.14 -11.63
N LEU A 334 -14.25 7.56 -10.78
CA LEU A 334 -12.89 7.05 -10.71
C LEU A 334 -12.86 5.68 -10.03
N LYS A 335 -11.88 4.89 -10.47
CA LYS A 335 -11.37 3.72 -9.76
C LYS A 335 -10.06 4.11 -9.08
N VAL A 336 -10.02 4.05 -7.75
CA VAL A 336 -8.88 4.48 -6.93
C VAL A 336 -8.38 3.29 -6.13
N PHE A 337 -7.06 3.09 -6.05
CA PHE A 337 -6.45 2.09 -5.18
C PHE A 337 -5.74 2.77 -4.03
N ILE A 338 -6.06 2.42 -2.78
CA ILE A 338 -5.44 2.95 -1.56
C ILE A 338 -4.76 1.79 -0.84
N ASP A 339 -3.42 1.80 -0.77
CA ASP A 339 -2.61 0.69 -0.24
C ASP A 339 -3.00 -0.69 -0.80
N GLY A 340 -3.37 -0.74 -2.09
CA GLY A 340 -3.82 -1.95 -2.78
C GLY A 340 -5.31 -2.26 -2.65
N THR A 341 -6.05 -1.57 -1.76
CA THR A 341 -7.51 -1.71 -1.66
C THR A 341 -8.20 -0.93 -2.77
N GLU A 342 -9.09 -1.60 -3.50
CA GLU A 342 -9.87 -1.00 -4.59
C GLU A 342 -11.09 -0.22 -4.08
N TRP A 343 -11.24 1.02 -4.58
CA TRP A 343 -12.37 1.91 -4.38
C TRP A 343 -13.00 2.27 -5.72
N ASN A 344 -14.26 1.91 -5.91
CA ASN A 344 -15.03 2.20 -7.12
C ASN A 344 -16.06 3.31 -6.87
N GLY A 345 -16.50 3.98 -7.92
CA GLY A 345 -17.58 4.97 -7.80
C GLY A 345 -17.12 6.35 -7.30
N VAL A 346 -15.81 6.63 -7.30
CA VAL A 346 -15.24 7.82 -6.65
C VAL A 346 -15.43 9.07 -7.51
N LYS A 347 -16.14 10.10 -7.02
CA LYS A 347 -16.28 11.41 -7.69
C LYS A 347 -14.97 12.20 -7.61
N PHE A 348 -14.41 12.28 -6.39
CA PHE A 348 -13.12 12.90 -6.11
C PHE A 348 -12.53 12.31 -4.82
N PHE A 349 -11.24 12.52 -4.62
CA PHE A 349 -10.58 12.22 -3.35
C PHE A 349 -9.60 13.32 -2.97
N GLN A 350 -9.36 13.43 -1.67
CA GLN A 350 -8.36 14.33 -1.10
C GLN A 350 -7.37 13.53 -0.25
N LEU A 351 -6.08 13.85 -0.38
CA LEU A 351 -5.01 13.25 0.39
C LEU A 351 -4.33 14.26 1.30
N SER A 352 -3.96 13.81 2.50
CA SER A 352 -3.11 14.53 3.44
C SER A 352 -2.11 13.56 4.09
N THR A 353 -1.01 14.09 4.63
CA THR A 353 0.03 13.29 5.28
C THR A 353 -0.31 12.83 6.70
N GLN A 354 -1.41 13.34 7.26
CA GLN A 354 -1.77 13.17 8.66
C GLN A 354 -3.21 12.68 8.81
N TRP A 355 -3.38 11.61 9.56
CA TRP A 355 -4.68 11.19 10.06
C TRP A 355 -5.30 12.22 10.99
N GLN A 356 -6.60 12.46 10.87
CA GLN A 356 -7.33 13.48 11.62
C GLN A 356 -7.41 13.24 13.14
N THR A 357 -7.27 11.99 13.62
CA THR A 357 -7.32 11.69 15.06
C THR A 357 -5.94 11.82 15.71
N HIS A 358 -5.85 11.62 17.03
CA HIS A 358 -4.57 11.58 17.75
C HIS A 358 -3.77 10.29 17.48
N VAL A 359 -4.35 9.29 16.81
CA VAL A 359 -3.66 8.06 16.41
C VAL A 359 -2.84 8.34 15.16
N LYS A 360 -1.56 8.71 15.34
CA LYS A 360 -0.70 9.15 14.23
C LYS A 360 0.09 8.03 13.56
N THR A 361 0.21 6.86 14.21
CA THR A 361 1.10 5.78 13.75
C THR A 361 0.44 4.41 13.83
N PHE A 362 0.83 3.54 12.91
CA PHE A 362 0.44 2.14 12.84
C PHE A 362 1.63 1.26 13.31
N PRO A 363 1.50 0.50 14.40
CA PRO A 363 2.62 -0.21 15.02
C PRO A 363 2.90 -1.55 14.33
N VAL A 364 3.75 -1.53 13.30
CA VAL A 364 4.10 -2.71 12.50
C VAL A 364 5.34 -3.40 13.06
N ALA A 365 5.27 -4.72 13.27
CA ALA A 365 6.40 -5.51 13.71
C ALA A 365 7.45 -5.65 12.60
N THR A 366 8.73 -5.46 12.95
CA THR A 366 9.86 -5.79 12.07
C THR A 366 10.48 -7.12 12.53
N CYS A 367 11.24 -7.76 11.65
CA CYS A 367 12.06 -8.92 11.99
C CYS A 367 13.28 -8.51 12.84
N GLY A 368 13.86 -7.34 12.57
CA GLY A 368 15.08 -6.87 13.24
C GLY A 368 16.37 -7.39 12.60
N ALA A 369 17.49 -7.34 13.35
CA ALA A 369 18.80 -7.76 12.87
C ALA A 369 18.80 -9.21 12.33
N PRO A 370 19.70 -9.57 11.39
CA PRO A 370 19.67 -10.87 10.74
C PRO A 370 19.63 -12.00 11.76
N LEU A 371 18.63 -12.88 11.62
CA LEU A 371 18.56 -14.13 12.37
C LEU A 371 19.89 -14.86 12.16
N ALA A 372 20.59 -15.20 13.24
CA ALA A 372 21.81 -16.00 13.16
C ALA A 372 21.53 -17.26 12.31
N PRO A 373 22.46 -17.67 11.43
CA PRO A 373 22.27 -18.88 10.64
C PRO A 373 22.02 -20.07 11.58
N PRO A 374 21.17 -21.04 11.18
CA PRO A 374 20.97 -22.24 11.98
C PRO A 374 22.32 -22.91 12.22
N GLU A 375 22.62 -23.23 13.47
CA GLU A 375 23.81 -24.01 13.82
C GLU A 375 23.74 -25.34 13.05
N THR A 376 24.74 -25.59 12.22
CA THR A 376 24.87 -26.76 11.33
C THR A 376 25.16 -28.03 12.09
#